data_AF-A0A139I0R8-F1
#
_entry.id   AF-A0A139I0R8-F1
#
_cell.length_a   1.000
_cell.length_b   1.000
_cell.length_c   1.000
_cell.angle_alpha   90.00
_cell.angle_beta   90.00
_cell.angle_gamma   90.00
#
_symmetry.space_group_name_H-M   'P 1'
#
loop_
_entity.id
_entity.type
_entity.pdbx_description
1 polymer ?
#
loop_
_entity_poly.entity_id
_entity_poly.type
_entity_poly.pdbx_seq_one_letter_code
_entity_poly.pdbx_strand_id
1 'polypeptide(L)'
;MLRRAELYEDYTIAEIIMACSKPWRQKSLGRSVQGYRPDDKLCAGNMDAIVEEGNILEFSRNPALLAALAATDGQAIYEASPTDRRWGTGFWANDADKEGAINFEENRLGKVLMRVRARLTDQVFESTAVASNLSRTGNQGRWTFGPPDEPPQEAKVMAISTEILCGH
;
A
#
# COMPACT_ATOMS: atom_id res chain seq x y z
N MET A 1 7.85 -0.31 9.77
CA MET A 1 9.25 -0.38 10.26
C MET A 1 9.54 -1.68 11.00
N LEU A 2 8.68 -2.11 11.93
CA LEU A 2 8.82 -3.39 12.66
C LEU A 2 9.07 -4.60 11.74
N ARG A 3 8.19 -4.83 10.76
CA ARG A 3 8.32 -5.91 9.77
C ARG A 3 9.66 -5.93 9.02
N ARG A 4 10.29 -4.76 8.83
CA ARG A 4 11.63 -4.70 8.24
C ARG A 4 12.67 -5.25 9.20
N ALA A 5 12.63 -4.84 10.46
CA ALA A 5 13.56 -5.37 11.47
C ALA A 5 13.41 -6.90 11.61
N GLU A 6 12.18 -7.41 11.62
CA GLU A 6 11.90 -8.86 11.62
C GLU A 6 12.45 -9.57 10.38
N LEU A 7 12.32 -8.97 9.19
CA LEU A 7 12.83 -9.55 7.93
C LEU A 7 14.35 -9.76 7.94
N TYR A 8 15.10 -8.89 8.64
CA TYR A 8 16.56 -9.01 8.78
C TYR A 8 16.99 -9.65 10.10
N GLU A 9 16.04 -10.22 10.86
CA GLU A 9 16.29 -10.86 12.15
C GLU A 9 16.95 -9.92 13.18
N ASP A 10 16.79 -8.60 13.01
CA ASP A 10 17.26 -7.59 13.96
C ASP A 10 16.19 -7.35 15.04
N TYR A 11 16.05 -8.34 15.91
CA TYR A 11 15.06 -8.31 16.99
C TYR A 11 15.34 -7.20 18.02
N THR A 12 16.59 -6.77 18.16
CA THR A 12 16.95 -5.63 19.02
C THR A 12 16.32 -4.34 18.51
N ILE A 13 16.45 -4.04 17.22
CA ILE A 13 15.81 -2.87 16.62
C ILE A 13 14.29 -3.04 16.57
N ALA A 14 13.78 -4.26 16.36
CA ALA A 14 12.35 -4.55 16.40
C ALA A 14 11.71 -4.15 17.74
N GLU A 15 12.32 -4.55 18.86
CA GLU A 15 11.86 -4.19 20.21
C GLU A 15 11.86 -2.68 20.44
N ILE A 16 12.93 -1.99 20.02
CA ILE A 16 13.02 -0.52 20.15
C ILE A 16 11.96 0.17 19.29
N ILE A 17 11.68 -0.33 18.09
CA ILE A 17 10.61 0.20 17.22
C ILE A 17 9.25 0.02 17.88
N MET A 18 8.97 -1.15 18.46
CA MET A 18 7.70 -1.41 19.15
C MET A 18 7.48 -0.51 20.36
N ALA A 19 8.53 -0.22 21.12
CA ALA A 19 8.46 0.69 22.27
C ALA A 19 8.40 2.18 21.87
N CYS A 20 8.70 2.52 20.63
CA CYS A 20 8.75 3.90 20.17
C CYS A 20 7.38 4.37 19.65
N SER A 21 6.85 5.47 20.19
CA SER A 21 5.59 6.07 19.72
C SER A 21 5.77 7.18 18.68
N LYS A 22 7.01 7.58 18.38
CA LYS A 22 7.31 8.71 17.50
C LYS A 22 7.61 8.22 16.07
N PRO A 23 6.77 8.56 15.06
CA PRO A 23 6.92 8.07 13.69
C PRO A 23 8.29 8.36 13.08
N TRP A 24 8.79 9.59 13.24
CA TRP A 24 10.11 9.98 12.72
C TRP A 24 11.25 9.14 13.31
N ARG A 25 11.15 8.74 14.59
CA ARG A 25 12.15 7.91 15.25
C ARG A 25 12.04 6.45 14.81
N GLN A 26 10.82 5.93 14.65
CA GLN A 26 10.60 4.60 14.05
C GLN A 26 11.21 4.52 12.64
N LYS A 27 11.06 5.57 11.81
CA LYS A 27 11.73 5.65 10.49
C LYS A 27 13.24 5.59 10.61
N SER A 28 13.81 6.39 11.51
CA SER A 28 15.26 6.41 11.73
C SER A 28 15.77 5.03 12.14
N LEU A 29 15.09 4.37 13.08
CA LEU A 29 15.42 3.01 13.51
C LEU A 29 15.30 1.99 12.37
N GLY A 30 14.25 2.10 11.55
CA GLY A 30 14.09 1.26 10.36
C GLY A 30 15.19 1.43 9.31
N ARG A 31 15.93 2.55 9.31
CA ARG A 31 17.13 2.74 8.49
C ARG A 31 18.40 2.17 9.12
N SER A 32 18.38 1.99 10.44
CA SER A 32 19.50 1.44 11.22
C SER A 32 19.44 -0.07 11.42
N VAL A 33 18.40 -0.75 10.89
CA VAL A 33 18.28 -2.22 10.92
C VAL A 33 19.56 -2.86 10.37
N GLN A 34 20.16 -3.74 11.16
CA GLN A 34 21.36 -4.46 10.77
C GLN A 34 21.09 -5.32 9.53
N GLY A 35 22.01 -5.31 8.57
CA GLY A 35 21.87 -6.06 7.31
C GLY A 35 20.96 -5.40 6.26
N TYR A 36 20.09 -4.45 6.62
CA TYR A 36 19.24 -3.76 5.66
C TYR A 36 20.05 -2.96 4.64
N ARG A 37 19.82 -3.24 3.35
CA ARG A 37 20.28 -2.39 2.25
C ARG A 37 19.09 -2.03 1.37
N PRO A 38 18.95 -0.75 0.97
CA PRO A 38 17.79 -0.32 0.19
C PRO A 38 17.56 -1.09 -1.12
N ASP A 39 18.63 -1.65 -1.70
CA ASP A 39 18.61 -2.31 -3.02
C ASP A 39 18.99 -3.79 -2.97
N ASP A 40 18.97 -4.42 -1.79
CA ASP A 40 19.19 -5.87 -1.71
C ASP A 40 17.96 -6.67 -2.16
N LYS A 41 18.20 -7.92 -2.57
CA LYS A 41 17.15 -8.80 -3.12
C LYS A 41 16.10 -9.19 -2.09
N LEU A 42 16.48 -9.28 -0.81
CA LEU A 42 15.56 -9.65 0.27
C LEU A 42 14.53 -8.54 0.48
N CYS A 43 14.99 -7.30 0.54
CA CYS A 43 14.19 -6.08 0.51
C CYS A 43 13.29 -6.05 -0.73
N ALA A 44 13.88 -6.14 -1.92
CA ALA A 44 13.14 -6.04 -3.17
C ALA A 44 12.00 -7.07 -3.28
N GLY A 45 12.23 -8.31 -2.84
CA GLY A 45 11.24 -9.39 -2.91
C GLY A 45 10.13 -9.34 -1.85
N ASN A 46 10.35 -8.66 -0.72
CA ASN A 46 9.41 -8.69 0.42
C ASN A 46 8.75 -7.34 0.72
N MET A 47 9.35 -6.22 0.31
CA MET A 47 8.89 -4.90 0.75
C MET A 47 7.49 -4.54 0.27
N ASP A 48 7.10 -4.97 -0.92
CA ASP A 48 5.73 -4.74 -1.43
C ASP A 48 4.69 -5.38 -0.51
N ALA A 49 4.91 -6.62 -0.08
CA ALA A 49 4.02 -7.33 0.83
C ALA A 49 4.00 -6.69 2.23
N ILE A 50 5.15 -6.25 2.72
CA ILE A 50 5.25 -5.54 4.01
C ILE A 50 4.50 -4.21 3.98
N VAL A 51 4.65 -3.44 2.91
CA VAL A 51 3.94 -2.16 2.74
C VAL A 51 2.45 -2.40 2.55
N GLU A 52 2.06 -3.45 1.83
CA GLU A 52 0.67 -3.85 1.68
C GLU A 52 0.02 -4.21 3.02
N GLU A 53 0.66 -5.05 3.85
CA GLU A 53 0.16 -5.40 5.19
C GLU A 53 0.01 -4.16 6.08
N GLY A 54 1.01 -3.27 6.07
CA GLY A 54 0.95 -2.02 6.84
C GLY A 54 -0.22 -1.12 6.41
N ASN A 55 -0.46 -1.00 5.10
CA ASN A 55 -1.60 -0.23 4.58
C ASN A 55 -2.93 -0.90 4.92
N ILE A 56 -3.06 -2.23 4.83
CA ILE A 56 -4.28 -2.94 5.25
C ILE A 56 -4.63 -2.61 6.70
N LEU A 57 -3.65 -2.62 7.60
CA LEU A 57 -3.87 -2.28 9.00
C LEU A 57 -4.27 -0.81 9.20
N GLU A 58 -3.67 0.12 8.46
CA GLU A 58 -4.01 1.55 8.54
C GLU A 58 -5.44 1.83 8.04
N PHE A 59 -5.76 1.36 6.83
CA PHE A 59 -7.07 1.58 6.23
C PHE A 59 -8.19 0.85 6.97
N SER A 60 -7.95 -0.37 7.46
CA SER A 60 -8.97 -1.12 8.24
C SER A 60 -9.31 -0.45 9.58
N ARG A 61 -8.37 0.29 10.17
CA ARG A 61 -8.58 1.01 11.45
C ARG A 61 -9.18 2.41 11.27
N ASN A 62 -9.14 2.97 10.07
CA ASN A 62 -9.61 4.32 9.79
C ASN A 62 -10.70 4.31 8.69
N PRO A 63 -12.00 4.29 9.07
CA PRO A 63 -13.10 4.24 8.11
C PRO A 63 -13.13 5.40 7.10
N ALA A 64 -12.66 6.59 7.49
CA ALA A 64 -12.61 7.75 6.59
C ALA A 64 -11.55 7.55 5.50
N LEU A 65 -10.37 7.02 5.85
CA LEU A 65 -9.34 6.67 4.87
C LEU A 65 -9.79 5.51 3.97
N LEU A 66 -10.46 4.50 4.54
CA LEU A 66 -11.01 3.39 3.75
C LEU A 66 -12.05 3.87 2.74
N ALA A 67 -12.97 4.76 3.14
CA ALA A 67 -13.94 5.34 2.24
C ALA A 67 -13.28 6.14 1.11
N ALA A 68 -12.23 6.92 1.43
CA ALA A 68 -11.46 7.64 0.43
C ALA A 68 -10.74 6.70 -0.56
N LEU A 69 -10.19 5.58 -0.06
CA LEU A 69 -9.55 4.56 -0.90
C LEU A 69 -10.57 3.85 -1.80
N ALA A 70 -11.71 3.44 -1.24
CA ALA A 70 -12.79 2.79 -1.98
C ALA A 70 -13.39 3.70 -3.07
N ALA A 71 -13.46 5.02 -2.83
CA ALA A 71 -13.95 5.99 -3.81
C ALA A 71 -13.05 6.15 -5.06
N THR A 72 -11.89 5.47 -5.10
CA THR A 72 -11.02 5.41 -6.30
C THR A 72 -11.31 4.19 -7.18
N ASP A 73 -12.38 3.44 -6.91
CA ASP A 73 -12.69 2.23 -7.66
C ASP A 73 -12.76 2.46 -9.18
N GLY A 74 -12.28 1.48 -9.94
CA GLY A 74 -12.12 1.59 -11.39
C GLY A 74 -11.01 2.54 -11.87
N GLN A 75 -10.34 3.28 -10.97
CA GLN A 75 -9.29 4.24 -11.33
C GLN A 75 -7.89 3.78 -10.86
N ALA A 76 -6.87 4.20 -11.62
CA ALA A 76 -5.48 4.05 -11.24
C ALA A 76 -5.13 5.06 -10.14
N ILE A 77 -4.41 4.59 -9.11
CA ILE A 77 -3.88 5.43 -8.04
C ILE A 77 -2.42 5.72 -8.34
N TYR A 78 -2.00 6.98 -8.34
CA TYR A 78 -0.60 7.38 -8.50
C TYR A 78 -0.08 8.12 -7.27
N GLU A 79 1.06 7.66 -6.72
CA GLU A 79 1.79 8.37 -5.68
C GLU A 79 2.72 9.41 -6.32
N ALA A 80 2.31 10.68 -6.27
CA ALA A 80 3.07 11.78 -6.84
C ALA A 80 4.11 12.31 -5.83
N SER A 81 5.23 11.60 -5.73
CA SER A 81 6.37 12.03 -4.92
C SER A 81 7.58 12.30 -5.82
N PRO A 82 8.05 13.56 -5.94
CA PRO A 82 9.23 13.90 -6.74
C PRO A 82 10.54 13.39 -6.13
N THR A 83 10.54 13.14 -4.81
CA THR A 83 11.73 12.73 -4.06
C THR A 83 11.77 11.22 -3.80
N ASP A 84 10.62 10.54 -3.84
CA ASP A 84 10.52 9.08 -3.65
C ASP A 84 10.30 8.35 -4.97
N ARG A 85 11.40 8.05 -5.68
CA ARG A 85 11.37 7.23 -6.91
C ARG A 85 11.26 5.73 -6.65
N ARG A 86 11.37 5.29 -5.39
CA ARG A 86 11.26 3.87 -5.06
C ARG A 86 9.80 3.45 -4.95
N TRP A 87 8.94 4.35 -4.48
CA TRP A 87 7.53 4.09 -4.22
C TRP A 87 6.59 4.97 -5.02
N GLY A 88 6.99 6.21 -5.29
CA GLY A 88 6.24 7.16 -6.09
C GLY A 88 6.76 7.29 -7.51
N THR A 89 6.07 8.11 -8.28
CA THR A 89 6.29 8.30 -9.72
C THR A 89 7.52 9.15 -10.04
N GLY A 90 8.10 9.85 -9.06
CA GLY A 90 9.17 10.83 -9.30
C GLY A 90 8.69 12.16 -9.86
N PHE A 91 7.37 12.40 -9.90
CA PHE A 91 6.77 13.63 -10.42
C PHE A 91 5.91 14.34 -9.36
N TRP A 92 5.75 15.65 -9.51
CA TRP A 92 4.76 16.42 -8.76
C TRP A 92 3.35 16.08 -9.20
N ALA A 93 2.37 16.20 -8.30
CA ALA A 93 0.96 15.95 -8.62
C ALA A 93 0.45 16.81 -9.79
N ASN A 94 0.90 18.06 -9.90
CA ASN A 94 0.50 18.96 -10.98
C ASN A 94 1.23 18.68 -12.31
N ASP A 95 2.33 17.93 -12.26
CA ASP A 95 3.08 17.50 -13.44
C ASP A 95 2.69 16.09 -13.89
N ALA A 96 1.95 15.36 -13.05
CA ALA A 96 1.50 14.00 -13.27
C ALA A 96 0.57 13.85 -14.48
N ASP A 97 -0.28 14.87 -14.70
CA ASP A 97 -1.27 14.91 -15.77
C ASP A 97 -0.72 15.40 -17.11
N LYS A 98 0.57 15.78 -17.18
CA LYS A 98 1.21 16.20 -18.43
C LYS A 98 1.50 14.96 -19.28
N GLU A 99 0.53 14.60 -20.12
CA GLU A 99 0.56 13.66 -21.25
C GLU A 99 1.65 12.57 -21.19
N GLY A 100 1.29 11.41 -20.64
CA GLY A 100 2.05 10.16 -20.84
C GLY A 100 3.38 10.04 -20.10
N ALA A 101 3.76 11.02 -19.27
CA ALA A 101 5.06 11.02 -18.60
C ALA A 101 5.17 10.07 -17.40
N ILE A 102 4.05 9.71 -16.75
CA ILE A 102 4.10 8.80 -15.62
C ILE A 102 4.08 7.35 -16.11
N ASN A 103 5.24 6.72 -16.01
CA ASN A 103 5.36 5.28 -16.13
C ASN A 103 4.63 4.59 -14.97
N PHE A 104 3.49 3.95 -15.27
CA PHE A 104 2.75 3.16 -14.28
C PHE A 104 3.60 2.04 -13.68
N GLU A 105 4.61 1.54 -14.42
CA GLU A 105 5.47 0.47 -13.92
C GLU A 105 6.27 0.88 -12.68
N GLU A 106 6.67 2.15 -12.61
CA GLU A 106 7.46 2.73 -11.52
C GLU A 106 6.60 3.08 -10.29
N ASN A 107 5.27 3.10 -10.42
CA ASN A 107 4.32 3.46 -9.38
C ASN A 107 4.04 2.29 -8.40
N ARG A 108 5.07 1.86 -7.68
CA ARG A 108 4.99 0.71 -6.76
C ARG A 108 3.96 0.92 -5.65
N LEU A 109 3.89 2.11 -5.04
CA LEU A 109 2.92 2.35 -3.98
C LEU A 109 1.49 2.37 -4.50
N GLY A 110 1.23 3.00 -5.66
CA GLY A 110 -0.09 2.97 -6.27
C GLY A 110 -0.57 1.55 -6.53
N LYS A 111 0.31 0.69 -7.09
CA LYS A 111 0.04 -0.75 -7.27
C LYS A 111 -0.30 -1.45 -5.95
N VAL A 112 0.47 -1.19 -4.88
CA VAL A 112 0.16 -1.73 -3.54
C VAL A 112 -1.22 -1.27 -3.08
N LEU A 113 -1.53 0.03 -3.17
CA LEU A 113 -2.79 0.58 -2.70
C LEU A 113 -4.01 0.04 -3.46
N MET A 114 -3.88 -0.24 -4.75
CA MET A 114 -4.95 -0.90 -5.52
C MET A 114 -5.17 -2.35 -5.06
N ARG A 115 -4.11 -3.09 -4.70
CA ARG A 115 -4.25 -4.41 -4.07
C ARG A 115 -4.91 -4.32 -2.70
N VAL A 116 -4.54 -3.32 -1.90
CA VAL A 116 -5.19 -3.06 -0.59
C VAL A 116 -6.66 -2.73 -0.76
N ARG A 117 -7.01 -1.86 -1.72
CA ARG A 117 -8.40 -1.52 -2.07
C ARG A 117 -9.19 -2.79 -2.35
N ALA A 118 -8.73 -3.61 -3.30
CA ALA A 118 -9.39 -4.86 -3.68
C ALA A 118 -9.60 -5.78 -2.47
N ARG A 119 -8.56 -6.01 -1.67
CA ARG A 119 -8.66 -6.87 -0.47
C ARG A 119 -9.67 -6.37 0.56
N LEU A 120 -9.72 -5.06 0.80
CA LEU A 120 -10.61 -4.49 1.81
C LEU A 120 -12.05 -4.36 1.30
N THR A 121 -12.26 -4.05 0.02
CA THR A 121 -13.60 -3.98 -0.58
C THR A 121 -14.21 -5.37 -0.74
N ASP A 122 -13.41 -6.39 -1.10
CA ASP A 122 -13.87 -7.78 -1.17
C ASP A 122 -14.27 -8.31 0.21
N GLN A 123 -13.50 -8.00 1.27
CA GLN A 123 -13.87 -8.37 2.64
C GLN A 123 -15.17 -7.71 3.11
N VAL A 124 -15.40 -6.45 2.73
CA VAL A 124 -16.66 -5.74 3.01
C VAL A 124 -17.81 -6.36 2.21
N PHE A 125 -17.57 -6.72 0.95
CA PHE A 125 -18.57 -7.40 0.12
C PHE A 125 -18.93 -8.77 0.71
N GLU A 126 -17.95 -9.58 1.10
CA GLU A 126 -18.18 -10.87 1.74
C GLU A 126 -18.88 -10.71 3.09
N SER A 127 -18.49 -9.73 3.92
CA SER A 127 -19.16 -9.48 5.21
C SER A 127 -20.61 -9.00 5.04
N THR A 128 -20.88 -8.19 4.01
CA THR A 128 -22.23 -7.69 3.69
C THR A 128 -23.07 -8.77 3.01
N ALA A 129 -22.47 -9.58 2.14
CA ALA A 129 -23.08 -10.74 1.49
C ALA A 129 -23.44 -11.82 2.51
N VAL A 130 -22.57 -12.10 3.50
CA VAL A 130 -22.87 -13.03 4.60
C VAL A 130 -23.98 -12.49 5.51
N ALA A 131 -23.98 -11.19 5.82
CA ALA A 131 -25.06 -10.55 6.59
C ALA A 131 -26.42 -10.56 5.87
N SER A 132 -26.42 -10.44 4.53
CA SER A 132 -27.63 -10.48 3.70
C SER A 132 -28.07 -11.89 3.28
N ASN A 133 -27.12 -12.84 3.14
CA ASN A 133 -27.37 -14.25 2.85
C ASN A 133 -27.88 -15.06 4.05
N LEU A 134 -27.93 -14.48 5.26
CA LEU A 134 -28.79 -14.98 6.34
C LEU A 134 -30.30 -14.87 6.00
N SER A 135 -30.66 -14.39 4.81
CA SER A 135 -32.05 -14.38 4.33
C SER A 135 -32.32 -15.04 2.97
N ARG A 136 -31.32 -15.46 2.18
CA ARG A 136 -31.56 -16.18 0.91
C ARG A 136 -30.44 -17.14 0.55
N THR A 137 -30.74 -18.43 0.57
CA THR A 137 -29.93 -19.48 -0.04
C THR A 137 -29.97 -19.35 -1.57
N GLY A 138 -28.82 -19.27 -2.24
CA GLY A 138 -28.76 -19.55 -3.69
C GLY A 138 -27.59 -18.96 -4.48
N ASN A 139 -26.69 -19.86 -4.87
CA ASN A 139 -25.98 -19.92 -6.17
C ASN A 139 -24.68 -19.12 -6.42
N GLN A 140 -23.58 -19.88 -6.32
CA GLN A 140 -22.36 -19.94 -7.15
C GLN A 140 -22.16 -18.85 -8.22
N GLY A 141 -21.11 -18.05 -8.04
CA GLY A 141 -20.46 -17.25 -9.09
C GLY A 141 -18.99 -17.04 -8.72
N ARG A 142 -18.08 -17.81 -9.35
CA ARG A 142 -16.63 -17.67 -9.17
C ARG A 142 -16.16 -16.46 -9.96
N TRP A 143 -15.95 -15.34 -9.30
CA TRP A 143 -15.32 -14.16 -9.88
C TRP A 143 -13.80 -14.27 -9.70
N THR A 144 -13.06 -14.42 -10.80
CA THR A 144 -11.60 -14.27 -10.80
C THR A 144 -11.28 -12.90 -11.35
N PHE A 145 -11.08 -11.92 -10.47
CA PHE A 145 -10.34 -10.71 -10.83
C PHE A 145 -8.90 -10.92 -10.38
N GLY A 146 -8.03 -11.25 -11.34
CA GLY A 146 -6.59 -11.09 -11.13
C GLY A 146 -6.27 -9.60 -10.94
N PRO A 147 -5.17 -9.25 -10.27
CA PRO A 147 -4.74 -7.86 -10.18
C PRO A 147 -4.64 -7.26 -11.60
N PRO A 148 -5.04 -6.00 -11.80
CA PRO A 148 -4.85 -5.35 -13.09
C PRO A 148 -3.36 -5.14 -13.31
N ASP A 149 -2.75 -5.99 -14.14
CA ASP A 149 -1.41 -5.80 -14.68
C ASP A 149 -1.37 -4.71 -15.78
N GLU A 150 -2.53 -4.09 -16.09
CA GLU A 150 -2.71 -3.07 -17.13
C GLU A 150 -3.33 -1.79 -16.52
N PRO A 151 -2.87 -0.59 -16.90
CA PRO A 151 -3.38 0.65 -16.34
C PRO A 151 -4.86 0.88 -16.77
N PRO A 152 -5.79 1.14 -15.83
CA PRO A 152 -7.16 1.52 -16.17
C PRO A 152 -7.22 2.86 -16.92
N GLN A 153 -8.28 3.04 -17.71
CA GLN A 153 -8.46 4.16 -18.66
C GLN A 153 -8.60 5.54 -17.99
N GLU A 154 -8.83 5.61 -16.67
CA GLU A 154 -8.91 6.85 -15.90
C GLU A 154 -7.97 6.83 -14.68
N ALA A 155 -7.24 7.92 -14.49
CA ALA A 155 -6.22 8.08 -13.46
C ALA A 155 -6.64 9.14 -12.43
N LYS A 156 -6.38 8.87 -11.14
CA LYS A 156 -6.52 9.85 -10.08
C LYS A 156 -5.25 9.92 -9.25
N VAL A 157 -4.65 11.11 -9.19
CA VAL A 157 -3.52 11.37 -8.31
C VAL A 157 -4.05 11.48 -6.89
N MET A 158 -3.58 10.60 -6.00
CA MET A 158 -3.85 10.68 -4.58
C MET A 158 -2.53 10.99 -3.91
N ALA A 159 -2.43 12.15 -3.25
CA ALA A 159 -1.30 12.44 -2.38
C ALA A 159 -1.52 11.67 -1.07
N ILE A 160 -0.99 10.45 -0.99
CA ILE A 160 -1.09 9.64 0.23
C ILE A 160 0.24 9.80 0.94
N SER A 161 0.21 10.51 2.06
CA SER A 161 1.43 10.83 2.80
C SER A 161 2.19 9.55 3.14
N THR A 162 3.28 9.30 2.42
CA THR A 162 4.22 8.18 2.51
C THR A 162 4.95 8.12 3.86
N GLU A 163 4.55 8.97 4.81
CA GLU A 163 5.20 9.21 6.09
C GLU A 163 5.14 8.03 7.08
N ILE A 164 4.51 6.89 6.78
CA ILE A 164 4.45 5.78 7.75
C ILE A 164 5.30 4.57 7.34
N LEU A 165 5.61 4.39 6.05
CA LEU A 165 6.21 3.14 5.56
C LEU A 165 7.50 3.32 4.74
N CYS A 166 7.67 4.47 4.09
CA CYS A 166 8.74 4.70 3.13
C CYS A 166 9.70 5.76 3.67
N GLY A 167 10.56 5.38 4.61
CA GLY A 167 11.51 6.27 5.29
C GLY A 167 12.56 6.89 4.36
N HIS A 168 12.13 7.88 3.57
CA HIS A 168 12.98 8.82 2.84
C HIS A 168 13.73 9.74 3.81
#